data_AF-A0A956YCH4-F1
#
_entry.id   AF-A0A956YCH4-F1
#
_cell.length_a   1.000
_cell.length_b   1.000
_cell.length_c   1.000
_cell.angle_alpha   90.00
_cell.angle_beta   90.00
_cell.angle_gamma   90.00
#
_symmetry.space_group_name_H-M   'P 1'
#
loop_
_entity.id
_entity.type
_entity.pdbx_description
1 polymer ?
#
loop_
_entity_poly.entity_id
_entity_poly.type
_entity_poly.pdbx_seq_one_letter_code
_entity_poly.pdbx_strand_id
1 'polypeptide(L)'
;MSETPIKLKNNPLEDDPYASLPGWVRSFAFTGKFGKWKWVLIVALLILMPIFAWASFSQYQMTVSNQNLLNTVGITTDGTVMQKYTESRRSTTSNTRSTTYYVRYQFDANPELGLDLISAEQEVSRDFFNTVRENRDVTVTYLQDNPEVSRIEVLNDEGFILVATALSLLIFGVALFMAAANFQMDRFKASQKDKLF
;
A
#
# COMPACT_ATOMS: atom_id res chain seq x y z
N MET A 1 -45.63 32.47 -49.57
CA MET A 1 -45.77 31.46 -48.51
C MET A 1 -44.37 30.99 -48.17
N SER A 2 -43.83 31.41 -47.03
CA SER A 2 -42.48 31.02 -46.58
C SER A 2 -42.59 29.91 -45.55
N GLU A 3 -41.99 28.77 -45.83
CA GLU A 3 -41.86 27.66 -44.88
C GLU A 3 -40.81 28.03 -43.81
N THR A 4 -41.25 28.09 -42.55
CA THR A 4 -40.33 28.20 -41.41
C THR A 4 -39.70 26.84 -41.10
N PRO A 5 -38.37 26.75 -40.95
CA PRO A 5 -37.73 25.48 -40.62
C PRO A 5 -38.02 25.08 -39.17
N ILE A 6 -38.43 23.82 -39.00
CA ILE A 6 -38.63 23.15 -37.72
C ILE A 6 -37.28 23.03 -37.04
N LYS A 7 -37.06 23.76 -35.94
CA LYS A 7 -35.91 23.52 -35.05
C LYS A 7 -36.05 22.13 -34.45
N LEU A 8 -35.19 21.19 -34.86
CA LEU A 8 -35.01 19.93 -34.15
C LEU A 8 -34.69 20.23 -32.69
N LYS A 9 -35.50 19.67 -31.81
CA LYS A 9 -35.33 19.74 -30.37
C LYS A 9 -34.06 18.95 -30.03
N ASN A 10 -32.97 19.65 -29.71
CA ASN A 10 -31.72 19.04 -29.27
C ASN A 10 -32.02 17.97 -28.21
N ASN A 11 -31.67 16.73 -28.52
CA ASN A 11 -31.86 15.60 -27.64
C ASN A 11 -30.79 15.72 -26.54
N PRO A 12 -31.14 15.94 -25.26
CA PRO A 12 -30.17 16.22 -24.19
C PRO A 12 -29.30 15.01 -23.78
N LEU A 13 -29.31 13.95 -24.58
CA LEU A 13 -28.63 12.67 -24.34
C LEU A 13 -27.48 12.41 -25.33
N GLU A 14 -27.31 13.24 -26.36
CA GLU A 14 -26.33 13.00 -27.43
C GLU A 14 -24.94 13.56 -27.09
N ASP A 15 -24.87 14.53 -26.17
CA ASP A 15 -23.63 15.20 -25.74
C ASP A 15 -23.28 14.90 -24.27
N ASP A 16 -23.49 13.66 -23.78
CA ASP A 16 -23.01 13.26 -22.44
C ASP A 16 -21.57 12.71 -22.54
N PRO A 17 -20.53 13.48 -22.19
CA PRO A 17 -19.13 13.03 -22.24
C PRO A 17 -18.84 11.85 -21.29
N TYR A 18 -19.81 11.44 -20.48
CA TYR A 18 -19.73 10.33 -19.53
C TYR A 18 -20.45 9.06 -20.00
N ALA A 19 -20.96 9.03 -21.23
CA ALA A 19 -21.66 7.87 -21.81
C ALA A 19 -20.79 6.59 -21.89
N SER A 20 -19.46 6.74 -21.93
CA SER A 20 -18.50 5.63 -21.94
C SER A 20 -18.25 5.01 -20.56
N LEU A 21 -18.69 5.65 -19.47
CA LEU A 21 -18.41 5.18 -18.12
C LEU A 21 -19.40 4.07 -17.69
N PRO A 22 -18.96 3.10 -16.86
CA PRO A 22 -19.85 2.10 -16.29
C PRO A 22 -21.02 2.73 -15.54
N GLY A 23 -22.22 2.13 -15.62
CA GLY A 23 -23.44 2.71 -15.05
C GLY A 23 -23.36 3.04 -13.55
N TRP A 24 -22.55 2.29 -12.79
CA TRP A 24 -22.28 2.61 -11.38
C TRP A 24 -21.48 3.91 -11.23
N VAL A 25 -20.48 4.16 -12.09
CA VAL A 25 -19.69 5.42 -12.12
C VAL A 25 -20.55 6.61 -12.54
N ARG A 26 -21.45 6.43 -13.52
CA ARG A 26 -22.43 7.46 -13.91
C ARG A 26 -23.37 7.79 -12.75
N SER A 27 -23.83 6.77 -12.02
CA SER A 27 -24.66 6.95 -10.82
C SER A 27 -23.89 7.69 -9.70
N PHE A 28 -22.59 7.42 -9.54
CA PHE A 28 -21.69 8.17 -8.65
C PHE A 28 -21.53 9.64 -9.06
N ALA A 29 -21.38 9.92 -10.35
CA ALA A 29 -21.15 11.28 -10.87
C ALA A 29 -22.42 12.15 -10.88
N PHE A 30 -23.58 11.59 -11.22
CA PHE A 30 -24.78 12.38 -11.53
C PHE A 30 -25.87 12.36 -10.46
N THR A 31 -25.92 11.39 -9.54
CA THR A 31 -27.11 11.32 -8.68
C THR A 31 -27.21 12.45 -7.67
N GLY A 32 -26.13 13.18 -7.35
CA GLY A 32 -26.19 14.40 -6.53
C GLY A 32 -26.85 14.27 -5.14
N LYS A 33 -27.42 13.10 -4.83
CA LYS A 33 -28.34 12.77 -3.73
C LYS A 33 -27.61 12.36 -2.47
N PHE A 34 -26.34 12.70 -2.37
CA PHE A 34 -25.76 12.85 -1.05
C PHE A 34 -26.17 14.24 -0.56
N GLY A 35 -27.26 14.29 0.19
CA GLY A 35 -27.56 15.44 1.05
C GLY A 35 -26.46 15.62 2.12
N LYS A 36 -26.86 16.02 3.33
CA LYS A 36 -25.97 16.25 4.49
C LYS A 36 -24.91 15.15 4.73
N TRP A 37 -25.14 13.93 4.27
CA TRP A 37 -24.22 12.78 4.30
C TRP A 37 -22.92 12.93 3.50
N LYS A 38 -22.88 13.74 2.44
CA LYS A 38 -21.64 14.01 1.67
C LYS A 38 -20.57 14.63 2.57
N TRP A 39 -20.98 15.60 3.39
CA TRP A 39 -20.11 16.30 4.33
C TRP A 39 -19.70 15.41 5.50
N VAL A 40 -20.60 14.56 5.99
CA VAL A 40 -20.26 13.56 7.03
C VAL A 40 -19.17 12.60 6.52
N LEU A 41 -19.29 12.12 5.28
CA LEU A 41 -18.27 11.26 4.68
C LEU A 41 -16.93 11.97 4.52
N ILE A 42 -16.92 13.23 4.05
CA ILE A 42 -15.68 14.02 3.89
C ILE A 42 -15.01 14.27 5.25
N VAL A 43 -15.78 14.66 6.27
CA VAL A 43 -15.26 14.87 7.63
C VAL A 43 -14.74 13.58 8.24
N ALA A 44 -15.46 12.47 8.07
CA ALA A 44 -15.01 11.16 8.53
C ALA A 44 -13.68 10.76 7.85
N LEU A 45 -13.54 10.99 6.55
CA LEU A 45 -12.32 10.68 5.79
C LEU A 45 -11.14 11.56 6.23
N LEU A 46 -11.39 12.85 6.50
CA LEU A 46 -10.40 13.80 7.00
C LEU A 46 -9.86 13.45 8.40
N ILE A 47 -10.65 12.78 9.23
CA ILE A 47 -10.22 12.34 10.57
C ILE A 47 -9.60 10.94 10.52
N LEU A 48 -10.16 10.03 9.71
CA LEU A 48 -9.66 8.67 9.59
C LEU A 48 -8.31 8.59 8.89
N MET A 49 -8.06 9.42 7.87
CA MET A 49 -6.78 9.38 7.14
C MET A 49 -5.56 9.72 8.00
N PRO A 50 -5.55 10.78 8.83
CA PRO A 50 -4.45 11.06 9.75
C PRO A 50 -4.19 9.92 10.73
N ILE A 51 -5.25 9.30 11.26
CA ILE A 51 -5.13 8.18 12.19
C ILE A 51 -4.51 6.97 11.49
N PHE A 52 -4.97 6.67 10.27
CA PHE A 52 -4.45 5.57 9.48
C PHE A 52 -2.99 5.81 9.04
N ALA A 53 -2.66 7.04 8.65
CA ALA A 53 -1.30 7.45 8.32
C ALA A 53 -0.37 7.32 9.53
N TRP A 54 -0.82 7.77 10.71
CA TRP A 54 -0.06 7.65 11.96
C TRP A 54 0.18 6.19 12.35
N ALA A 55 -0.86 5.35 12.32
CA ALA A 55 -0.74 3.92 12.64
C ALA A 55 0.18 3.18 11.66
N SER A 56 0.13 3.52 10.38
CA SER A 56 1.03 2.95 9.38
C SER A 56 2.48 3.41 9.60
N PHE A 57 2.67 4.69 9.93
CA PHE A 57 3.99 5.26 10.21
C PHE A 57 4.62 4.68 11.48
N SER A 58 3.84 4.42 12.54
CA SER A 58 4.36 3.80 13.76
C SER A 58 4.81 2.35 13.53
N GLN A 59 4.05 1.56 12.77
CA GLN A 59 4.47 0.20 12.39
C GLN A 59 5.73 0.20 11.50
N TYR A 60 5.83 1.17 10.59
CA TYR A 60 7.03 1.35 9.77
C TYR A 60 8.25 1.71 10.63
N GLN A 61 8.12 2.64 11.57
CA GLN A 61 9.20 3.01 12.47
C GLN A 61 9.67 1.85 13.34
N MET A 62 8.76 1.02 13.88
CA MET A 62 9.17 -0.15 14.65
C MET A 62 9.99 -1.13 13.80
N THR A 63 9.59 -1.34 12.54
CA THR A 63 10.30 -2.25 11.63
C THR A 63 11.69 -1.71 11.26
N VAL A 64 11.79 -0.42 10.91
CA VAL A 64 13.06 0.23 10.56
C VAL A 64 13.98 0.39 11.77
N SER A 65 13.44 0.72 12.94
CA SER A 65 14.22 0.81 14.18
C SER A 65 14.81 -0.54 14.54
N ASN A 66 14.04 -1.62 14.46
CA ASN A 66 14.53 -2.97 14.75
C ASN A 66 15.59 -3.42 13.74
N GLN A 67 15.45 -3.08 12.45
CA GLN A 67 16.47 -3.36 11.44
C GLN A 67 17.77 -2.55 11.68
N ASN A 68 17.65 -1.26 12.03
CA ASN A 68 18.81 -0.44 12.37
C ASN A 68 19.51 -0.92 13.65
N LEU A 69 18.75 -1.37 14.66
CA LEU A 69 19.29 -1.96 15.88
C LEU A 69 20.03 -3.27 15.57
N LEU A 70 19.45 -4.16 14.75
CA LEU A 70 20.13 -5.38 14.30
C LEU A 70 21.42 -5.07 13.53
N ASN A 71 21.45 -4.01 12.72
CA ASN A 71 22.64 -3.62 11.97
C ASN A 71 23.74 -2.96 12.83
N THR A 72 23.40 -2.39 14.00
CA THR A 72 24.34 -1.63 14.83
C THR A 72 24.81 -2.37 16.08
N VAL A 73 23.91 -3.14 16.71
CA VAL A 73 24.16 -3.86 17.97
C VAL A 73 23.75 -5.33 17.91
N GLY A 74 23.34 -5.82 16.73
CA GLY A 74 22.97 -7.22 16.55
C GLY A 74 24.17 -8.15 16.70
N ILE A 75 23.93 -9.29 17.33
CA ILE A 75 24.91 -10.37 17.48
C ILE A 75 24.57 -11.44 16.45
N THR A 76 25.58 -11.96 15.77
CA THR A 76 25.44 -13.07 14.82
C THR A 76 25.68 -14.40 15.50
N THR A 77 24.85 -15.38 15.19
CA THR A 77 24.98 -16.76 15.65
C THR A 77 24.53 -17.71 14.55
N ASP A 78 24.87 -18.98 14.70
CA ASP A 78 24.41 -20.03 13.81
C ASP A 78 23.03 -20.52 14.28
N GLY A 79 22.08 -20.57 13.35
CA GLY A 79 20.76 -21.13 13.56
C GLY A 79 20.47 -22.27 12.59
N THR A 80 19.51 -23.12 12.89
CA THR A 80 19.05 -24.21 12.04
C THR A 80 17.69 -23.89 11.44
N VAL A 81 17.53 -24.14 10.14
CA VAL A 81 16.23 -24.04 9.48
C VAL A 81 15.38 -25.24 9.86
N MET A 82 14.29 -25.00 10.57
CA MET A 82 13.40 -26.06 11.05
C MET A 82 12.34 -26.44 10.01
N GLN A 83 11.76 -25.44 9.35
CA GLN A 83 10.65 -25.66 8.43
C GLN A 83 10.56 -24.57 7.38
N LYS A 84 10.10 -24.95 6.19
CA LYS A 84 9.76 -24.03 5.11
C LYS A 84 8.29 -24.19 4.73
N TYR A 85 7.60 -23.07 4.54
CA TYR A 85 6.23 -23.12 4.06
C TYR A 85 5.85 -21.87 3.25
N THR A 86 4.74 -21.97 2.52
CA THR A 86 4.22 -20.88 1.70
C THR A 86 2.79 -20.56 2.10
N GLU A 87 2.46 -19.28 2.26
CA GLU A 87 1.09 -18.83 2.42
C GLU A 87 0.62 -18.23 1.11
N SER A 88 -0.49 -18.72 0.55
CA SER A 88 -1.08 -18.10 -0.63
C SER A 88 -2.38 -17.39 -0.30
N ARG A 89 -2.45 -16.10 -0.60
CA ARG A 89 -3.67 -15.31 -0.46
C ARG A 89 -4.27 -15.02 -1.82
N ARG A 90 -5.55 -15.37 -1.98
CA ARG A 90 -6.32 -15.05 -3.18
C ARG A 90 -6.97 -13.70 -2.97
N SER A 91 -6.66 -12.74 -3.83
CA SER A 91 -7.37 -11.46 -3.84
C SER A 91 -8.75 -11.67 -4.47
N THR A 92 -9.79 -11.38 -3.71
CA THR A 92 -11.19 -11.40 -4.19
C THR A 92 -11.45 -10.32 -5.24
N THR A 93 -10.67 -9.24 -5.24
CA THR A 93 -10.89 -8.08 -6.12
C THR A 93 -10.17 -8.21 -7.47
N SER A 94 -8.99 -8.85 -7.51
CA SER A 94 -8.13 -8.88 -8.71
C SER A 94 -7.99 -10.27 -9.35
N ASN A 95 -8.61 -11.31 -8.79
CA ASN A 95 -8.43 -12.72 -9.20
C ASN A 95 -6.95 -13.14 -9.32
N THR A 96 -6.06 -12.42 -8.63
CA THR A 96 -4.63 -12.72 -8.54
C THR A 96 -4.35 -13.46 -7.23
N ARG A 97 -3.39 -14.38 -7.28
CA ARG A 97 -2.88 -15.13 -6.13
C ARG A 97 -1.51 -14.59 -5.78
N SER A 98 -1.36 -13.96 -4.61
CA SER A 98 -0.03 -13.68 -4.06
C SER A 98 0.42 -14.89 -3.25
N THR A 99 1.70 -15.23 -3.35
CA THR A 99 2.32 -16.29 -2.56
C THR A 99 3.46 -15.67 -1.77
N THR A 100 3.38 -15.79 -0.46
CA THR A 100 4.40 -15.35 0.49
C THR A 100 5.17 -16.57 0.98
N TYR A 101 6.48 -16.43 1.13
CA TYR A 101 7.39 -17.52 1.47
C TYR A 101 7.93 -17.30 2.88
N TYR A 102 7.79 -18.31 3.74
CA TYR A 102 8.19 -18.25 5.14
C TYR A 102 9.22 -19.33 5.45
N VAL A 103 10.17 -18.97 6.31
CA VAL A 103 11.18 -19.88 6.86
C VAL A 103 11.11 -19.77 8.37
N ARG A 104 10.93 -20.91 9.04
CA ARG A 104 11.06 -21.04 10.49
C ARG A 104 12.44 -21.57 10.82
N TYR A 105 13.11 -20.90 11.74
CA TYR A 105 14.47 -21.21 12.13
C TYR A 105 14.58 -21.18 13.65
N GLN A 106 15.58 -21.87 14.16
CA GLN A 106 15.88 -21.95 15.58
C GLN A 106 17.35 -21.64 15.80
N PHE A 107 17.68 -20.86 16.82
CA PHE A 107 19.06 -20.52 17.15
C PHE A 107 19.24 -20.45 18.66
N ASP A 108 20.50 -20.55 19.10
CA ASP A 108 20.86 -20.39 20.50
C ASP A 108 21.22 -18.93 20.78
N ALA A 109 20.42 -18.27 21.62
CA ALA A 109 20.65 -16.88 22.01
C ALA A 109 21.75 -16.73 23.07
N ASN A 110 22.19 -17.84 23.68
CA ASN A 110 23.31 -17.86 24.61
C ASN A 110 24.19 -19.10 24.38
N PRO A 111 25.06 -19.08 23.36
CA PRO A 111 25.90 -20.22 23.00
C PRO A 111 26.88 -20.63 24.09
N GLU A 112 27.18 -19.75 25.06
CA GLU A 112 28.04 -20.09 26.20
C GLU A 112 27.32 -20.97 27.24
N LEU A 113 26.00 -20.83 27.37
CA LEU A 113 25.19 -21.60 28.31
C LEU A 113 24.39 -22.72 27.65
N GLY A 114 24.12 -22.67 26.34
CA GLY A 114 23.47 -23.75 25.59
C GLY A 114 21.99 -23.97 25.92
N LEU A 115 21.35 -23.02 26.59
CA LEU A 115 20.08 -23.23 27.30
C LEU A 115 18.89 -22.44 26.71
N ASP A 116 19.12 -21.53 25.76
CA ASP A 116 18.07 -20.62 25.27
C ASP A 116 17.84 -20.77 23.77
N LEU A 117 17.14 -21.85 23.43
CA LEU A 117 16.81 -22.21 22.05
C LEU A 117 15.55 -21.45 21.59
N ILE A 118 15.73 -20.42 20.78
CA ILE A 118 14.65 -19.54 20.34
C ILE A 118 14.21 -19.93 18.93
N SER A 119 12.90 -20.03 18.73
CA SER A 119 12.29 -20.31 17.44
C SER A 119 11.64 -19.05 16.90
N ALA A 120 12.04 -18.65 15.69
CA ALA A 120 11.55 -17.46 15.02
C ALA A 120 11.12 -17.79 13.59
N GLU A 121 10.31 -16.90 13.03
CA GLU A 121 9.78 -17.04 11.69
C GLU A 121 9.99 -15.75 10.90
N GLN A 122 10.43 -15.89 9.66
CA GLN A 122 10.71 -14.76 8.80
C GLN A 122 10.14 -14.97 7.40
N GLU A 123 9.54 -13.91 6.87
CA GLU A 123 9.22 -13.79 5.45
C GLU A 123 10.51 -13.62 4.65
N VAL A 124 10.70 -14.45 3.64
CA VAL A 124 11.90 -14.47 2.80
C VAL A 124 11.55 -14.28 1.33
N SER A 125 12.55 -13.91 0.53
CA SER A 125 12.40 -13.85 -0.92
C SER A 125 12.21 -15.26 -1.49
N ARG A 126 11.57 -15.34 -2.66
CA ARG A 126 11.39 -16.61 -3.39
C ARG A 126 12.74 -17.29 -3.68
N ASP A 127 13.77 -16.50 -4.01
CA ASP A 127 15.08 -17.02 -4.35
C ASP A 127 15.76 -17.64 -3.13
N PHE A 128 15.75 -16.93 -1.99
CA PHE A 128 16.23 -17.49 -0.73
C PHE A 128 15.44 -18.73 -0.32
N PHE A 129 14.12 -18.70 -0.47
CA PHE A 129 13.27 -19.87 -0.21
C PHE A 129 13.66 -21.06 -1.07
N ASN A 130 14.07 -20.89 -2.32
CA ASN A 130 14.47 -22.01 -3.17
C ASN A 130 15.87 -22.55 -2.85
N THR A 131 16.77 -21.72 -2.34
CA THR A 131 18.15 -22.13 -2.01
C THR A 131 18.26 -22.75 -0.62
N VAL A 132 17.50 -22.23 0.35
CA VAL A 132 17.56 -22.69 1.73
C VAL A 132 16.98 -24.11 1.86
N ARG A 133 17.62 -24.96 2.64
CA ARG A 133 17.17 -26.34 2.91
C ARG A 133 16.84 -26.48 4.39
N GLU A 134 15.85 -27.31 4.69
CA GLU A 134 15.53 -27.70 6.07
C GLU A 134 16.69 -28.49 6.68
N ASN A 135 16.86 -28.37 7.99
CA ASN A 135 17.97 -28.92 8.78
C ASN A 135 19.35 -28.47 8.29
N ARG A 136 19.46 -27.26 7.75
CA ARG A 136 20.74 -26.62 7.43
C ARG A 136 20.96 -25.40 8.29
N ASP A 137 22.24 -25.16 8.54
CA ASP A 137 22.71 -24.01 9.29
C ASP A 137 22.54 -22.74 8.45
N VAL A 138 22.12 -21.67 9.10
CA VAL A 138 21.94 -20.32 8.57
C VAL A 138 22.47 -19.33 9.58
N THR A 139 23.07 -18.25 9.09
CA THR A 139 23.51 -17.16 9.96
C THR A 139 22.32 -16.29 10.36
N VAL A 140 22.15 -16.10 11.66
CA VAL A 140 21.06 -15.32 12.26
C VAL A 140 21.67 -14.15 13.02
N THR A 141 21.16 -12.96 12.76
CA THR A 141 21.41 -11.78 13.61
C THR A 141 20.25 -11.60 14.57
N TYR A 142 20.52 -11.44 15.86
CA TYR A 142 19.50 -11.18 16.88
C TYR A 142 19.93 -10.07 17.84
N LEU A 143 18.99 -9.51 18.59
CA LEU A 143 19.27 -8.55 19.66
C LEU A 143 19.48 -9.28 20.99
N GLN A 144 20.61 -9.06 21.66
CA GLN A 144 20.93 -9.71 22.93
C GLN A 144 19.89 -9.42 24.03
N ASP A 145 19.42 -8.18 24.10
CA ASP A 145 18.43 -7.75 25.10
C ASP A 145 17.00 -8.23 24.79
N ASN A 146 16.71 -8.55 23.53
CA ASN A 146 15.43 -9.07 23.10
C ASN A 146 15.60 -10.03 21.90
N PRO A 147 15.94 -11.30 22.17
CA PRO A 147 16.34 -12.22 21.12
C PRO A 147 15.16 -12.71 20.28
N GLU A 148 13.91 -12.42 20.65
CA GLU A 148 12.75 -12.60 19.76
C GLU A 148 12.86 -11.73 18.49
N VAL A 149 13.55 -10.59 18.58
CA VAL A 149 13.88 -9.75 17.43
C VAL A 149 15.12 -10.32 16.75
N SER A 150 14.88 -11.14 15.73
CA SER A 150 15.91 -11.83 14.96
C SER A 150 15.66 -11.78 13.45
N ARG A 151 16.73 -11.94 12.68
CA ARG A 151 16.72 -11.91 11.23
C ARG A 151 17.79 -12.88 10.69
N ILE A 152 17.41 -13.75 9.76
CA ILE A 152 18.36 -14.49 8.93
C ILE A 152 19.10 -13.47 8.05
N GLU A 153 20.43 -13.52 8.03
CA GLU A 153 21.24 -12.73 7.09
C GLU A 153 20.96 -13.21 5.66
N VAL A 154 19.98 -12.57 5.04
CA VAL A 154 19.69 -12.71 3.62
C VAL A 154 20.23 -11.44 2.96
N LEU A 155 21.06 -11.61 1.93
CA LEU A 155 21.36 -10.58 0.95
C LEU A 155 20.06 -10.25 0.20
N ASN A 156 19.16 -9.49 0.84
CA ASN A 156 17.92 -9.05 0.23
C ASN A 156 18.10 -7.60 -0.25
N ASP A 157 17.89 -7.39 -1.54
CA ASP A 157 17.83 -6.08 -2.18
C ASP A 157 16.71 -5.23 -1.54
N GLU A 158 17.09 -4.27 -0.68
CA GLU A 158 16.21 -3.27 -0.06
C GLU A 158 15.50 -2.34 -1.08
N GLY A 159 15.77 -2.51 -2.39
CA GLY A 159 15.26 -1.68 -3.46
C GLY A 159 13.73 -1.72 -3.65
N PHE A 160 13.05 -2.82 -3.32
CA PHE A 160 11.62 -2.96 -3.63
C PHE A 160 10.73 -2.00 -2.81
N ILE A 161 11.01 -1.84 -1.51
CA ILE A 161 10.22 -0.98 -0.61
C ILE A 161 10.43 0.50 -0.98
N LEU A 162 11.67 0.90 -1.25
CA LEU A 162 11.99 2.26 -1.70
C LEU A 162 11.27 2.62 -3.01
N VAL A 163 11.24 1.70 -3.98
CA VAL A 163 10.56 1.91 -5.26
C VAL A 163 9.04 2.00 -5.09
N ALA A 164 8.42 1.14 -4.26
CA ALA A 164 6.99 1.21 -3.97
C ALA A 164 6.60 2.52 -3.26
N THR A 165 7.44 3.00 -2.34
CA THR A 165 7.23 4.26 -1.62
C THR A 165 7.37 5.47 -2.56
N ALA A 166 8.37 5.46 -3.45
CA ALA A 166 8.54 6.50 -4.45
C ALA A 166 7.36 6.56 -5.45
N LEU A 167 6.87 5.41 -5.91
CA LEU A 167 5.73 5.34 -6.83
C LEU A 167 4.44 5.85 -6.19
N SER A 168 4.18 5.51 -4.93
CA SER A 168 2.97 5.97 -4.23
C SER A 168 2.98 7.48 -3.98
N LEU A 169 4.12 8.06 -3.62
CA LEU A 169 4.27 9.52 -3.53
C LEU A 169 4.08 10.22 -4.88
N LEU A 170 4.58 9.63 -5.97
CA LEU A 170 4.43 10.18 -7.32
C LEU A 170 2.97 10.18 -7.76
N ILE A 171 2.24 9.08 -7.55
CA ILE A 171 0.81 9.00 -7.86
C ILE A 171 0.01 10.02 -7.05
N PHE A 172 0.34 10.18 -5.76
CA PHE A 172 -0.30 11.16 -4.90
C PHE A 172 -0.06 12.59 -5.36
N GLY A 173 1.18 12.93 -5.74
CA GLY A 173 1.53 14.24 -6.29
C GLY A 173 0.78 14.56 -7.58
N VAL A 174 0.66 13.59 -8.48
CA VAL A 174 -0.10 13.74 -9.74
C VAL A 174 -1.59 13.95 -9.46
N ALA A 175 -2.17 13.22 -8.51
CA ALA A 175 -3.58 13.39 -8.13
C ALA A 175 -3.85 14.79 -7.54
N LEU A 176 -2.96 15.29 -6.68
CA LEU A 176 -3.03 16.64 -6.14
C LEU A 176 -2.94 17.71 -7.23
N PHE A 177 -2.01 17.53 -8.18
CA PHE A 177 -1.85 18.46 -9.30
C PHE A 177 -3.12 18.53 -10.16
N MET A 178 -3.71 17.37 -10.51
CA MET A 178 -4.96 17.34 -11.28
C MET A 178 -6.14 17.99 -10.53
N ALA A 179 -6.25 17.75 -9.22
CA ALA A 179 -7.28 18.38 -8.40
C ALA A 179 -7.13 19.90 -8.35
N ALA A 180 -5.90 20.40 -8.20
CA ALA A 180 -5.60 21.83 -8.21
C ALA A 180 -5.89 22.47 -9.59
N ALA A 181 -5.52 21.79 -10.68
CA ALA A 181 -5.78 22.25 -12.04
C ALA A 181 -7.29 22.36 -12.32
N ASN A 182 -8.07 21.35 -11.94
CA ASN A 182 -9.53 21.39 -12.07
C ASN A 182 -10.15 22.55 -11.27
N PHE A 183 -9.70 22.77 -10.04
CA PHE A 183 -10.19 23.89 -9.21
C PHE A 183 -9.90 25.26 -9.82
N GLN A 184 -8.72 25.46 -10.41
CA GLN A 184 -8.39 26.72 -11.10
C GLN A 184 -9.26 26.90 -12.35
N MET A 185 -9.48 25.84 -13.12
CA MET A 185 -10.27 25.89 -14.35
C MET A 185 -11.75 26.21 -14.07
N ASP A 186 -12.30 25.71 -12.96
CA ASP A 186 -13.66 26.05 -12.52
C ASP A 186 -13.77 27.51 -12.07
N ARG A 187 -12.75 28.06 -11.38
CA ARG A 187 -12.71 29.50 -11.06
C ARG A 187 -12.64 30.38 -12.30
N PHE A 188 -11.84 29.99 -13.30
CA PHE A 188 -11.76 30.73 -14.56
C PHE A 188 -13.09 30.76 -15.31
N LYS A 189 -13.78 29.62 -15.39
CA LYS A 189 -15.12 29.52 -16.00
C LYS A 189 -16.14 30.37 -15.25
N ALA A 190 -16.11 30.39 -13.91
CA ALA A 190 -16.98 31.23 -13.10
C ALA A 190 -16.73 32.73 -13.37
N SER A 191 -15.47 33.16 -13.41
CA SER A 191 -15.12 34.58 -13.67
C SER A 191 -15.47 35.04 -15.08
N GLN A 192 -15.40 34.16 -16.09
CA GLN A 192 -15.83 34.47 -17.46
C GLN A 192 -17.35 34.65 -17.55
N LYS A 193 -18.11 33.85 -16.79
CA LYS A 193 -19.57 33.90 -16.79
C LYS A 193 -20.12 35.21 -16.20
N ASP A 194 -19.45 35.75 -15.18
CA ASP A 194 -19.80 37.05 -14.57
C ASP A 194 -19.47 38.26 -15.45
N LYS A 195 -18.67 38.11 -16.50
CA LYS A 195 -18.35 39.20 -17.47
C LYS A 195 -19.29 39.23 -18.68
N LEU A 196 -20.14 38.22 -18.84
CA LEU A 196 -21.05 38.04 -19.98
C LEU A 196 -22.51 38.40 -19.65
N PHE A 197 -22.79 38.86 -18.43
CA PHE A 197 -24.06 39.41 -17.97
C PHE A 197 -23.81 40.81 -17.39
#